data_AF-A0A1X7VVQ8-F1
#
_entry.id   AF-A0A1X7VVQ8-F1
#
_cell.length_a   1.000
_cell.length_b   1.000
_cell.length_c   1.000
_cell.angle_alpha   90.00
_cell.angle_beta   90.00
_cell.angle_gamma   90.00
#
_symmetry.space_group_name_H-M   'P 1'
#
loop_
_entity.id
_entity.type
_entity.pdbx_description
1 polymer ?
#
loop_
_entity_poly.entity_id
_entity_poly.type
_entity_poly.pdbx_seq_one_letter_code
_entity_poly.pdbx_strand_id
1 'polypeptide(L)'
;RQNERNRQFFKFMHQGHKICRETFLKLHACGKSRFEEIIKNYRMNGLIPRVHGNAGKTPNHALTYNDIFRVVAFIRNYAEVHGISLPGRILGMKSYENKKFLPCSTSKRQVYLRVCGIMRRALCQSMC
;
A
#
# COMPACT_ATOMS: atom_id res chain seq x y z
N ARG A 1 38.94 -29.93 -11.11
CA ARG A 1 38.21 -29.17 -12.15
C ARG A 1 37.48 -28.03 -11.46
N GLN A 2 38.05 -26.83 -11.46
CA GLN A 2 37.47 -25.66 -10.83
C GLN A 2 36.43 -25.10 -11.81
N ASN A 3 35.14 -25.15 -11.47
CA ASN A 3 34.10 -24.58 -12.32
C ASN A 3 34.37 -23.08 -12.46
N GLU A 4 34.79 -22.65 -13.65
CA GLU A 4 34.88 -21.25 -14.02
C GLU A 4 33.47 -20.65 -13.88
N ARG A 5 33.26 -19.90 -12.79
CA ARG A 5 32.05 -19.10 -12.63
C ARG A 5 32.12 -18.01 -13.68
N ASN A 6 31.50 -18.26 -14.83
CA ASN A 6 31.35 -17.30 -15.92
C ASN A 6 30.41 -16.17 -15.46
N ARG A 7 30.91 -15.29 -14.60
CA ARG A 7 30.17 -14.16 -14.05
C ARG A 7 30.06 -13.14 -15.17
N GLN A 8 28.97 -13.18 -15.94
CA GLN A 8 28.67 -12.20 -16.98
C GLN A 8 28.82 -10.79 -16.37
N PHE A 9 29.90 -10.11 -16.75
CA PHE A 9 30.24 -8.79 -16.25
C PHE A 9 29.37 -7.77 -16.97
N PHE A 10 28.23 -7.43 -16.37
CA PHE A 10 27.46 -6.29 -16.83
C PHE A 10 28.28 -5.01 -16.61
N LYS A 11 28.58 -4.29 -17.69
CA LYS A 11 29.14 -2.94 -17.61
C LYS A 11 27.99 -1.99 -17.28
N PHE A 12 27.93 -1.55 -16.02
CA PHE A 12 26.98 -0.52 -15.62
C PHE A 12 27.47 0.84 -16.11
N MET A 13 26.55 1.62 -16.68
CA MET A 13 26.84 2.93 -17.24
C MET A 13 25.93 3.97 -16.59
N HIS A 14 26.48 5.13 -16.27
CA HIS A 14 25.73 6.31 -15.86
C HIS A 14 26.33 7.54 -16.53
N GLN A 15 25.53 8.28 -17.31
CA GLN A 15 25.98 9.47 -18.05
C GLN A 15 27.28 9.22 -18.85
N GLY A 16 27.36 8.10 -19.57
CA GLY A 16 28.54 7.74 -20.36
C GLY A 16 29.74 7.19 -19.58
N HIS A 17 29.69 7.16 -18.24
CA HIS A 17 30.77 6.66 -17.39
C HIS A 17 30.48 5.24 -16.90
N LYS A 18 31.53 4.40 -16.88
CA LYS A 18 31.45 3.06 -16.28
C LYS A 18 31.40 3.19 -14.76
N ILE A 19 30.44 2.53 -14.13
CA ILE A 19 30.30 2.51 -12.68
C ILE A 19 30.23 1.07 -12.17
N CYS A 20 30.51 0.87 -10.88
CA CYS A 20 30.32 -0.43 -10.26
C CYS A 20 28.84 -0.71 -9.98
N ARG A 21 28.51 -1.99 -9.75
CA ARG A 21 27.13 -2.40 -9.45
C ARG A 21 26.56 -1.69 -8.22
N GLU A 22 27.37 -1.52 -7.17
CA GLU A 22 26.90 -0.90 -5.93
C GLU A 22 26.51 0.57 -6.14
N THR A 23 27.34 1.33 -6.84
CA THR A 23 27.04 2.72 -7.22
C THR A 23 25.78 2.80 -8.07
N PHE A 24 25.64 1.92 -9.07
CA PHE A 24 24.43 1.86 -9.91
C PHE A 24 23.17 1.64 -9.07
N LEU A 25 23.21 0.69 -8.13
CA LEU A 25 22.07 0.40 -7.26
C LEU A 25 21.72 1.58 -6.34
N LYS A 26 22.71 2.27 -5.78
CA LYS A 26 22.49 3.46 -4.95
C LYS A 26 21.88 4.60 -5.77
N LEU A 27 22.42 4.89 -6.96
CA LEU A 27 21.92 5.94 -7.86
C LEU A 27 20.45 5.71 -8.27
N HIS A 28 20.06 4.45 -8.46
CA HIS A 28 18.69 4.09 -8.86
C HIS A 28 17.79 3.68 -7.68
N ALA A 29 18.21 3.91 -6.43
CA ALA A 29 17.49 3.53 -5.21
C ALA A 29 16.93 2.08 -5.27
N CYS A 30 17.75 1.14 -5.76
CA CYS A 30 17.36 -0.23 -6.01
C CYS A 30 18.12 -1.20 -5.11
N GLY A 31 17.40 -1.98 -4.30
CA GLY A 31 18.00 -3.04 -3.48
C GLY A 31 18.58 -4.19 -4.31
N LYS A 32 19.53 -4.93 -3.72
CA LYS A 32 20.21 -6.08 -4.34
C LYS A 32 19.21 -7.15 -4.83
N SER A 33 18.29 -7.58 -3.97
CA SER A 33 17.31 -8.63 -4.29
C SER A 33 16.37 -8.20 -5.41
N ARG A 34 15.86 -6.96 -5.32
CA ARG A 34 15.00 -6.36 -6.36
C ARG A 34 15.71 -6.35 -7.72
N PHE A 35 16.98 -5.95 -7.74
CA PHE A 35 17.76 -5.90 -8.97
C PHE A 35 18.01 -7.29 -9.57
N GLU A 36 18.34 -8.29 -8.76
CA GLU A 36 18.53 -9.68 -9.23
C GLU A 36 17.24 -10.25 -9.84
N GLU A 37 16.10 -9.94 -9.24
CA GLU A 37 14.79 -10.35 -9.74
C GLU A 37 14.40 -9.60 -11.03
N ILE A 38 14.81 -8.33 -11.18
CA ILE A 38 14.67 -7.58 -12.45
C ILE A 38 15.52 -8.24 -13.54
N ILE A 39 16.79 -8.56 -13.28
CA ILE A 39 17.65 -9.27 -14.24
C ILE A 39 17.04 -10.62 -14.61
N LYS A 40 16.55 -11.39 -13.64
CA LYS A 40 15.92 -12.69 -13.89
C LYS A 40 14.72 -12.53 -14.82
N ASN A 41 13.83 -11.59 -14.54
CA ASN A 41 12.68 -11.30 -15.40
C ASN A 41 13.13 -10.88 -16.81
N TYR A 42 14.11 -9.99 -16.90
CA TYR A 42 14.64 -9.53 -18.19
C TYR A 42 15.21 -10.67 -19.03
N ARG A 43 15.92 -11.62 -18.41
CA ARG A 43 16.47 -12.79 -19.10
C ARG A 43 15.39 -13.77 -19.59
N MET A 44 14.29 -13.92 -18.85
CA MET A 44 13.22 -14.86 -19.22
C MET A 44 12.21 -14.25 -20.20
N ASN A 45 11.86 -12.97 -20.01
CA ASN A 45 10.72 -12.33 -20.66
C ASN A 45 11.12 -11.15 -21.55
N GLY A 46 12.41 -10.76 -21.58
CA GLY A 46 12.87 -9.56 -22.28
C GLY A 46 12.49 -8.26 -21.58
N LEU A 47 12.40 -7.17 -22.34
CA LEU A 47 12.08 -5.83 -21.82
C LEU A 47 10.58 -5.64 -21.59
N ILE A 48 9.98 -6.49 -20.76
CA ILE A 48 8.56 -6.40 -20.39
C ILE A 48 8.46 -5.83 -18.97
N PRO A 49 7.63 -4.78 -18.74
CA PRO A 49 7.36 -4.28 -17.40
C PRO A 49 6.84 -5.39 -16.50
N ARG A 50 7.31 -5.45 -15.25
CA ARG A 50 6.76 -6.40 -14.29
C ARG A 50 5.32 -6.00 -13.97
N VAL A 51 4.37 -6.86 -14.35
CA VAL A 51 2.97 -6.73 -13.96
C VAL A 51 2.76 -7.49 -12.65
N HIS A 52 2.10 -6.85 -11.67
CA HIS A 52 1.75 -7.53 -10.42
C HIS A 52 0.77 -8.68 -10.69
N GLY A 53 0.88 -9.81 -9.99
CA GLY A 53 0.01 -10.97 -10.22
C GLY A 53 -1.49 -10.69 -10.00
N ASN A 54 -1.80 -9.67 -9.19
CA ASN A 54 -3.16 -9.18 -8.95
C ASN A 54 -3.57 -8.00 -9.86
N ALA A 55 -2.75 -7.60 -10.83
CA ALA A 55 -3.15 -6.57 -11.76
C ALA A 55 -4.39 -7.03 -12.54
N GLY A 56 -5.44 -6.21 -12.53
CA GLY A 56 -6.73 -6.55 -13.14
C GLY A 56 -7.54 -7.65 -12.44
N LYS A 57 -7.11 -8.13 -11.27
CA LYS A 57 -7.84 -9.16 -10.49
C LYS A 57 -8.30 -8.58 -9.17
N THR A 58 -9.58 -8.79 -8.84
CA THR A 58 -10.10 -8.51 -7.51
C THR A 58 -9.56 -9.55 -6.53
N PRO A 59 -8.95 -9.14 -5.39
CA PRO A 59 -8.49 -10.09 -4.38
C PRO A 59 -9.66 -10.93 -3.83
N ASN A 60 -9.38 -12.20 -3.45
CA ASN A 60 -10.39 -13.10 -2.89
C ASN A 60 -11.06 -12.57 -1.61
N HIS A 61 -10.38 -11.68 -0.89
CA HIS A 61 -10.88 -11.05 0.34
C HIS A 61 -11.29 -9.59 0.13
N ALA A 62 -11.59 -9.20 -1.10
CA ALA A 62 -12.15 -7.88 -1.36
C ALA A 62 -13.52 -7.76 -0.70
N LEU A 63 -13.78 -6.61 -0.10
CA LEU A 63 -15.09 -6.29 0.46
C LEU A 63 -16.12 -6.16 -0.68
N THR A 64 -17.33 -6.63 -0.43
CA THR A 64 -18.43 -6.40 -1.37
C THR A 64 -18.80 -4.91 -1.40
N TYR A 65 -19.45 -4.46 -2.47
CA TYR A 65 -19.94 -3.08 -2.54
C TYR A 65 -20.84 -2.72 -1.36
N ASN A 66 -21.71 -3.65 -0.95
CA ASN A 66 -22.60 -3.47 0.20
C ASN A 66 -21.83 -3.32 1.51
N ASP A 67 -20.76 -4.08 1.70
CA ASP A 67 -19.90 -3.95 2.89
C ASP A 67 -19.17 -2.60 2.89
N ILE A 68 -18.65 -2.17 1.74
CA ILE A 68 -18.03 -0.85 1.59
C ILE A 68 -19.05 0.24 1.93
N PHE A 69 -20.27 0.15 1.40
CA PHE A 69 -21.34 1.11 1.66
C PHE A 69 -21.67 1.17 3.16
N ARG A 70 -21.84 0.02 3.82
CA ARG A 70 -22.10 -0.07 5.26
C ARG A 70 -20.97 0.53 6.09
N VAL A 71 -19.72 0.25 5.74
CA VAL A 71 -18.54 0.81 6.43
C VAL A 71 -18.48 2.33 6.24
N VAL A 72 -18.71 2.85 5.03
CA VAL A 72 -18.72 4.29 4.76
C VAL A 72 -19.85 4.99 5.53
N ALA A 73 -21.05 4.42 5.53
CA ALA A 73 -22.18 4.93 6.30
C ALA A 73 -21.88 4.94 7.80
N PHE A 74 -21.28 3.87 8.32
CA PHE A 74 -20.85 3.82 9.72
C PHE A 74 -19.83 4.92 10.04
N ILE A 75 -18.78 5.09 9.22
CA ILE A 75 -17.73 6.08 9.46
C ILE A 75 -18.33 7.49 9.49
N ARG A 76 -19.21 7.80 8.54
CA ARG A 76 -19.91 9.10 8.49
C ARG A 76 -20.76 9.33 9.73
N ASN A 77 -21.64 8.38 10.07
CA ASN A 77 -22.52 8.50 11.23
C ASN A 77 -21.74 8.58 12.55
N TYR A 78 -20.69 7.79 12.69
CA TYR A 78 -19.82 7.81 13.87
C TYR A 78 -19.10 9.15 14.01
N ALA A 79 -18.62 9.72 12.89
CA ALA A 79 -17.99 11.03 12.88
C ALA A 79 -18.99 12.17 13.15
N GLU A 80 -20.26 12.06 12.73
CA GLU A 80 -21.30 13.02 13.10
C GLU A 80 -21.55 13.03 14.61
N VAL A 81 -21.72 11.86 15.23
CA VAL A 81 -22.11 11.75 16.64
C VAL A 81 -20.95 11.99 17.59
N HIS A 82 -19.75 11.51 17.25
CA HIS A 82 -18.60 11.51 18.15
C HIS A 82 -17.44 12.37 17.68
N GLY A 83 -17.47 12.85 16.43
CA GLY A 83 -16.38 13.62 15.87
C GLY A 83 -16.34 15.03 16.46
N ILE A 84 -15.15 15.46 16.85
CA ILE A 84 -14.91 16.83 17.28
C ILE A 84 -14.47 17.63 16.05
N SER A 85 -15.23 18.67 15.73
CA SER A 85 -14.83 19.67 14.73
C SER A 85 -13.90 20.67 15.39
N LEU A 86 -12.88 21.14 14.67
CA LEU A 86 -12.02 22.19 15.20
C LEU A 86 -12.81 23.51 15.27
N PRO A 87 -12.68 24.28 16.37
CA PRO A 87 -13.42 25.54 16.54
C PRO A 87 -12.88 26.70 15.68
N GLY A 88 -11.99 26.46 14.72
CA GLY A 88 -11.42 27.52 13.88
C GLY A 88 -10.49 27.04 12.76
N ARG A 89 -10.09 27.98 11.89
CA ARG A 89 -9.16 27.77 10.78
C ARG A 89 -7.71 27.91 11.28
N ILE A 90 -6.89 26.88 11.07
CA ILE A 90 -5.45 26.93 11.36
C ILE A 90 -4.72 27.47 10.12
N LEU A 91 -3.91 28.53 10.27
CA LEU A 91 -3.10 29.07 9.17
C LEU A 91 -2.11 28.02 8.65
N GLY A 92 -1.95 27.94 7.31
CA GLY A 92 -0.96 27.08 6.66
C GLY A 92 -1.47 25.72 6.18
N MET A 93 -2.75 25.39 6.38
CA MET A 93 -3.29 24.08 6.00
C MET A 93 -4.57 24.21 5.16
N LYS A 94 -4.51 23.69 3.93
CA LYS A 94 -5.44 24.04 2.85
C LYS A 94 -6.80 23.34 2.89
N SER A 95 -7.10 22.45 3.85
CA SER A 95 -8.36 21.68 3.83
C SER A 95 -8.74 21.13 5.22
N TYR A 96 -9.27 21.98 6.09
CA TYR A 96 -9.68 21.59 7.46
C TYR A 96 -11.19 21.54 7.69
N GLU A 97 -11.96 22.20 6.83
CA GLU A 97 -13.39 22.45 7.04
C GLU A 97 -14.23 21.17 7.20
N ASN A 98 -13.81 20.08 6.56
CA ASN A 98 -14.52 18.79 6.57
C ASN A 98 -13.82 17.69 7.39
N LYS A 99 -12.83 18.02 8.23
CA LYS A 99 -12.10 17.03 9.03
C LYS A 99 -12.68 16.95 10.44
N LYS A 100 -13.16 15.76 10.81
CA LYS A 100 -13.62 15.46 12.16
C LYS A 100 -12.60 14.59 12.88
N PHE A 101 -12.24 14.99 14.10
CA PHE A 101 -11.26 14.28 14.91
C PHE A 101 -11.96 13.31 15.85
N LEU A 102 -11.28 12.21 16.16
CA LEU A 102 -11.71 11.33 17.25
C LEU A 102 -11.59 12.09 18.58
N PRO A 103 -12.56 11.95 19.49
CA PRO A 103 -12.45 12.53 20.82
C PRO A 103 -11.32 11.83 21.58
N CYS A 104 -10.60 12.56 22.44
CA CYS A 104 -9.46 12.01 23.19
C CYS A 104 -9.85 10.80 24.08
N SER A 105 -11.13 10.69 24.46
CA SER A 105 -11.67 9.56 25.22
C SER A 105 -11.79 8.27 24.40
N THR A 106 -11.63 8.33 23.07
CA THR A 106 -11.76 7.17 22.19
C THR A 106 -10.52 6.95 21.33
N SER A 107 -9.91 5.78 21.48
CA SER A 107 -8.79 5.36 20.63
C SER A 107 -9.27 4.79 19.29
N LYS A 108 -8.42 4.90 18.26
CA LYS A 108 -8.63 4.24 16.96
C LYS A 108 -8.93 2.74 17.09
N ARG A 109 -8.30 2.07 18.05
CA ARG A 109 -8.52 0.64 18.35
C ARG A 109 -9.94 0.37 18.85
N GLN A 110 -10.48 1.21 19.73
CA GLN A 110 -11.85 1.04 20.24
C GLN A 110 -12.89 1.20 19.12
N VAL A 111 -12.70 2.18 18.22
CA VAL A 111 -13.56 2.33 17.04
C VAL A 111 -13.48 1.11 16.14
N TYR A 112 -12.26 0.61 15.88
CA TYR A 112 -12.05 -0.60 15.10
C TYR A 112 -12.78 -1.82 15.69
N LEU A 113 -12.74 -2.01 17.01
CA LEU A 113 -13.46 -3.11 17.67
C LEU A 113 -14.98 -2.99 17.51
N ARG A 114 -15.55 -1.77 17.57
CA ARG A 114 -16.98 -1.56 17.32
C ARG A 114 -17.35 -1.90 15.88
N VAL A 115 -16.55 -1.44 14.91
CA VAL A 115 -16.74 -1.77 13.48
C VAL A 115 -16.65 -3.29 13.26
N CYS A 116 -15.62 -3.93 13.80
CA CYS A 116 -15.42 -5.37 13.68
C CYS A 116 -16.60 -6.14 14.30
N GLY A 117 -17.12 -5.70 15.44
CA GLY A 117 -18.32 -6.27 16.06
C GLY A 117 -19.57 -6.14 15.18
N ILE A 118 -19.80 -4.99 14.55
CA ILE A 118 -20.92 -4.76 13.64
C ILE A 118 -20.79 -5.64 12.39
N MET A 119 -19.60 -5.68 11.78
CA MET A 119 -19.35 -6.49 10.59
C MET A 119 -19.48 -7.99 10.86
N ARG A 120 -19.03 -8.48 12.03
CA ARG A 120 -19.24 -9.88 12.44
C ARG A 120 -20.72 -10.23 12.61
N ARG A 121 -21.54 -9.33 13.19
CA ARG A 121 -22.98 -9.55 13.33
C ARG A 121 -23.70 -9.57 11.98
N ALA A 122 -23.30 -8.70 11.05
CA ALA A 122 -23.83 -8.65 9.69
C ALA A 122 -23.50 -9.91 8.86
N LEU A 123 -22.32 -10.50 9.06
CA LEU A 123 -21.94 -11.79 8.45
C LEU A 123 -22.68 -12.98 9.08
N CYS A 124 -23.05 -12.90 10.36
CA CYS A 124 -23.83 -13.96 11.03
C CYS A 124 -25.30 -13.99 10.56
N GLN A 125 -25.89 -12.85 10.19
CA GLN A 125 -27.27 -12.77 9.68
C GLN A 125 -27.42 -13.19 8.21
N SER A 126 -26.32 -13.39 7.48
CA SER A 126 -26.33 -13.87 6.08
C SER A 126 -26.06 -15.38 5.96
N MET A 127 -25.94 -16.09 7.09
CA MET A 127 -25.80 -17.55 7.18
C MET A 127 -26.95 -18.22 7.95
N CYS A 128 -28.07 -17.52 8.18
CA CYS A 128 -29.32 -18.10 8.66
C CYS A 128 -30.40 -18.01 7.57
#